data_AF-Q4SYR8-F1
#
_entry.id   AF-Q4SYR8-F1
#
_cell.length_a   1.000
_cell.length_b   1.000
_cell.length_c   1.000
_cell.angle_alpha   90.00
_cell.angle_beta   90.00
_cell.angle_gamma   90.00
#
_symmetry.space_group_name_H-M   'P 1'
#
loop_
_entity.id
_entity.type
_entity.pdbx_description
1 polymer ?
#
loop_
_entity_poly.entity_id
_entity_poly.type
_entity_poly.pdbx_seq_one_letter_code
_entity_poly.pdbx_strand_id
1 'polypeptide(L)'
;VPPNTDLYLEVKLLEATDAPDLELLPPVEKIALAGHTRQKGNAHYGRGDYASAVNSYSIALQITESSSKVDITPEEENELMDIKVKCLNNLAASQLKLERYDVARKSCMLALEHQPNNVKALFRMGKVLAYQDEYREAIQMMRKALKLEPSNKVL
;
A
#
# COMPACT_ATOMS: atom_id res chain seq x y z
N VAL A 1 -16.83 -13.31 -13.15
CA VAL A 1 -16.37 -14.53 -13.83
C VAL A 1 -16.18 -15.60 -12.77
N PRO A 2 -16.85 -16.76 -12.86
CA PRO A 2 -16.65 -17.86 -11.91
C PRO A 2 -15.18 -18.31 -11.85
N PRO A 3 -14.73 -18.95 -10.76
CA PRO A 3 -13.41 -19.57 -10.71
C PRO A 3 -13.20 -20.55 -11.87
N ASN A 4 -11.99 -20.63 -12.42
CA ASN A 4 -11.58 -21.58 -13.47
C ASN A 4 -12.41 -21.52 -14.77
N THR A 5 -12.85 -20.33 -15.18
CA THR A 5 -13.54 -20.15 -16.47
C THR A 5 -12.54 -19.73 -17.55
N ASP A 6 -12.52 -20.43 -18.67
CA ASP A 6 -11.75 -20.00 -19.85
C ASP A 6 -12.33 -18.71 -20.41
N LEU A 7 -11.45 -17.74 -20.66
CA LEU A 7 -11.82 -16.44 -21.22
C LEU A 7 -11.30 -16.33 -22.64
N TYR A 8 -12.21 -16.05 -23.58
CA TYR A 8 -11.88 -15.66 -24.94
C TYR A 8 -12.02 -14.15 -25.04
N LEU A 9 -10.91 -13.45 -25.24
CA LEU A 9 -10.86 -12.00 -25.36
C LEU A 9 -10.44 -11.64 -26.79
N GLU A 10 -11.31 -10.92 -27.50
CA GLU A 10 -10.92 -10.25 -28.73
C GLU A 10 -10.44 -8.84 -28.38
N VAL A 11 -9.13 -8.61 -28.47
CA VAL A 11 -8.50 -7.34 -28.11
C VAL A 11 -7.97 -6.67 -29.38
N LYS A 12 -8.42 -5.45 -29.64
CA LYS A 12 -7.84 -4.58 -30.66
C LYS A 12 -7.07 -3.45 -29.96
N LEU A 13 -5.75 -3.40 -30.17
CA LEU A 13 -4.94 -2.27 -29.73
C LEU A 13 -5.32 -1.05 -30.58
N LEU A 14 -5.94 -0.05 -29.94
CA LEU A 14 -6.31 1.20 -30.61
C LEU A 14 -5.13 2.17 -30.65
N GLU A 15 -4.46 2.33 -29.51
CA GLU A 15 -3.37 3.28 -29.33
C GLU A 15 -2.41 2.74 -28.26
N ALA A 16 -1.12 3.05 -28.42
CA ALA A 16 -0.09 2.86 -27.41
C ALA A 16 0.75 4.13 -27.36
N THR A 17 0.78 4.77 -26.20
CA THR A 17 1.64 5.92 -25.93
C THR A 17 2.78 5.51 -25.02
N ASP A 18 3.85 6.30 -25.03
CA ASP A 18 4.92 6.13 -24.06
C ASP A 18 4.39 6.32 -22.63
N ALA A 19 5.06 5.68 -21.67
CA ALA A 19 4.77 5.90 -20.26
C ALA A 19 5.06 7.38 -19.91
N PRO A 20 4.22 8.01 -19.08
CA PRO A 20 4.47 9.39 -18.68
C PRO A 20 5.79 9.49 -17.90
N ASP A 21 6.53 10.56 -18.14
CA ASP A 21 7.69 10.90 -17.32
C ASP A 21 7.20 11.38 -15.94
N LEU A 22 7.43 10.55 -14.91
CA LEU A 22 6.97 10.80 -13.54
C LEU A 22 7.60 12.06 -12.92
N GLU A 23 8.73 12.54 -13.44
CA GLU A 23 9.39 13.76 -12.96
C GLU A 23 8.73 15.03 -13.48
N LEU A 24 8.09 14.96 -14.65
CA LEU A 24 7.43 16.08 -15.32
C LEU A 24 5.90 16.06 -15.14
N LEU A 25 5.37 15.00 -14.54
CA LEU A 25 3.94 14.82 -14.35
C LEU A 25 3.40 15.87 -13.36
N PRO A 26 2.34 16.63 -13.70
CA PRO A 26 1.73 17.58 -12.79
C PRO A 26 1.31 16.90 -11.48
N PRO A 27 1.40 17.59 -10.31
CA PRO A 27 1.13 16.95 -9.02
C PRO A 27 -0.26 16.32 -8.93
N VAL A 28 -1.29 16.99 -9.46
CA VAL A 28 -2.67 16.48 -9.53
C VAL A 28 -2.76 15.17 -10.31
N GLU A 29 -2.08 15.07 -11.45
CA GLU A 29 -2.06 13.83 -12.25
C GLU A 29 -1.25 12.73 -11.57
N LYS A 30 -0.16 13.09 -10.88
CA LYS A 30 0.67 12.18 -10.09
C LYS A 30 -0.10 11.57 -8.92
N ILE A 31 -0.86 12.40 -8.19
CA ILE A 31 -1.77 12.00 -7.12
C ILE A 31 -2.84 11.05 -7.68
N ALA A 32 -3.48 11.42 -8.80
CA ALA A 32 -4.49 10.59 -9.45
C ALA A 32 -3.93 9.23 -9.91
N LEU A 33 -2.74 9.23 -10.52
CA LEU A 33 -2.08 8.02 -11.01
C LEU A 33 -1.68 7.08 -9.86
N ALA A 34 -1.10 7.62 -8.79
CA ALA A 34 -0.77 6.86 -7.59
C ALA A 34 -2.04 6.29 -6.93
N GLY A 35 -3.09 7.12 -6.80
CA GLY A 35 -4.39 6.73 -6.25
C GLY A 35 -5.06 5.61 -7.05
N HIS A 36 -5.09 5.71 -8.38
CA HIS A 36 -5.64 4.70 -9.26
C HIS A 36 -4.83 3.39 -9.22
N THR A 37 -3.49 3.48 -9.20
CA THR A 37 -2.62 2.30 -9.09
C THR A 37 -2.83 1.58 -7.75
N ARG A 38 -2.99 2.35 -6.65
CA ARG A 38 -3.38 1.79 -5.36
C ARG A 38 -4.75 1.09 -5.42
N GLN A 39 -5.74 1.65 -6.12
CA GLN A 39 -7.05 1.02 -6.29
C GLN A 39 -6.97 -0.29 -7.09
N LYS A 40 -6.11 -0.38 -8.12
CA LYS A 40 -5.81 -1.65 -8.79
C LYS A 40 -5.27 -2.68 -7.80
N GLY A 41 -4.32 -2.28 -6.94
CA GLY A 41 -3.82 -3.14 -5.86
C GLY A 41 -4.93 -3.61 -4.91
N ASN A 42 -5.86 -2.73 -4.54
CA ASN A 42 -7.03 -3.09 -3.73
C ASN A 42 -7.91 -4.13 -4.43
N ALA A 43 -8.12 -4.00 -5.75
CA ALA A 43 -8.91 -4.92 -6.53
C ALA A 43 -8.25 -6.32 -6.60
N HIS A 44 -6.93 -6.39 -6.80
CA HIS A 44 -6.18 -7.65 -6.74
C HIS A 44 -6.27 -8.28 -5.33
N TYR A 45 -6.06 -7.48 -4.28
CA TYR A 45 -6.15 -7.95 -2.90
C TYR A 45 -7.53 -8.54 -2.58
N GLY A 46 -8.61 -7.87 -3.01
CA GLY A 46 -9.98 -8.32 -2.79
C GLY A 46 -10.30 -9.66 -3.48
N ARG A 47 -9.57 -10.02 -4.55
CA ARG A 47 -9.69 -11.30 -5.25
C ARG A 47 -8.77 -12.39 -4.69
N GLY A 48 -7.98 -12.09 -3.65
CA GLY A 48 -6.98 -13.01 -3.10
C GLY A 48 -5.69 -13.10 -3.91
N ASP A 49 -5.55 -12.31 -4.98
CA ASP A 49 -4.32 -12.23 -5.77
C ASP A 49 -3.33 -11.27 -5.09
N TYR A 50 -2.70 -11.75 -4.02
CA TYR A 50 -1.82 -10.92 -3.20
C TYR A 50 -0.50 -10.58 -3.90
N ALA A 51 -0.04 -11.40 -4.86
CA ALA A 51 1.19 -11.13 -5.61
C ALA A 51 1.02 -9.92 -6.54
N SER A 52 -0.08 -9.87 -7.31
CA SER A 52 -0.38 -8.71 -8.15
C SER A 52 -0.74 -7.46 -7.31
N ALA A 53 -1.34 -7.67 -6.14
CA ALA A 53 -1.59 -6.58 -5.19
C ALA A 53 -0.27 -5.95 -4.72
N VAL A 54 0.70 -6.76 -4.30
CA VAL A 54 2.06 -6.29 -3.94
C VAL A 54 2.67 -5.47 -5.07
N ASN A 55 2.67 -5.99 -6.31
CA ASN A 55 3.21 -5.28 -7.46
C ASN A 55 2.55 -3.92 -7.67
N SER A 56 1.22 -3.88 -7.62
CA SER A 56 0.45 -2.63 -7.79
C SER A 56 0.78 -1.60 -6.70
N TYR A 57 0.86 -2.00 -5.43
CA TYR A 57 1.21 -1.07 -4.35
C TYR A 57 2.66 -0.60 -4.46
N SER A 58 3.59 -1.46 -4.88
CA SER A 58 4.98 -1.07 -5.12
C SER A 58 5.11 -0.02 -6.23
N ILE A 59 4.37 -0.17 -7.33
CA ILE A 59 4.33 0.84 -8.40
C ILE A 59 3.72 2.15 -7.88
N ALA A 60 2.62 2.08 -7.11
CA ALA A 60 2.02 3.27 -6.51
C ALA A 60 3.00 4.00 -5.58
N LEU A 61 3.83 3.27 -4.81
CA LEU A 61 4.88 3.86 -3.98
C LEU A 61 5.97 4.54 -4.81
N GLN A 62 6.44 3.89 -5.88
CA GLN A 62 7.41 4.49 -6.80
C GLN A 62 6.90 5.82 -7.38
N ILE A 63 5.61 5.91 -7.73
CA ILE A 63 5.01 7.15 -8.18
C ILE A 63 5.07 8.22 -7.09
N THR A 64 4.68 7.89 -5.84
CA THR A 64 4.73 8.84 -4.72
C THR A 64 6.13 9.27 -4.31
N GLU A 65 7.15 8.46 -4.60
CA GLU A 65 8.55 8.69 -4.21
C GLU A 65 9.41 9.25 -5.33
N SER A 66 8.92 9.23 -6.57
CA SER A 66 9.64 9.79 -7.71
C SER A 66 9.90 11.28 -7.52
N SER A 67 11.12 11.69 -7.84
CA SER A 67 11.54 13.10 -7.93
C SER A 67 10.51 13.91 -8.71
N SER A 68 10.41 15.20 -8.38
CA SER A 68 9.58 16.15 -9.12
C SER A 68 10.45 17.27 -9.66
N LYS A 69 10.32 17.56 -10.95
CA LYS A 69 10.89 18.74 -11.61
C LYS A 69 9.85 19.86 -11.77
N VAL A 70 8.64 19.64 -11.26
CA VAL A 70 7.57 20.63 -11.16
C VAL A 70 7.35 21.00 -9.69
N ASP A 71 6.90 22.23 -9.46
CA ASP A 71 6.60 22.72 -8.11
C ASP A 71 5.45 21.90 -7.50
N ILE A 72 5.60 21.53 -6.23
CA ILE A 72 4.61 20.80 -5.44
C ILE A 72 4.25 21.69 -4.24
N THR A 73 2.96 21.91 -4.05
CA THR A 73 2.45 22.63 -2.87
C THR A 73 2.47 21.73 -1.62
N PRO A 74 2.55 22.30 -0.41
CA PRO A 74 2.47 21.52 0.82
C PRO A 74 1.20 20.65 0.91
N GLU A 75 0.08 21.11 0.37
CA GLU A 75 -1.18 20.37 0.32
C GLU A 75 -1.05 19.12 -0.55
N GLU A 76 -0.45 19.25 -1.74
CA GLU A 76 -0.21 18.12 -2.67
C GLU A 76 0.81 17.13 -2.10
N GLU A 77 1.86 17.62 -1.43
CA GLU A 77 2.83 16.77 -0.74
C GLU A 77 2.16 15.95 0.37
N ASN A 78 1.24 16.58 1.13
CA ASN A 78 0.45 15.88 2.15
C ASN A 78 -0.48 14.82 1.54
N GLU A 79 -1.10 15.08 0.38
CA GLU A 79 -1.92 14.09 -0.33
C GLU A 79 -1.09 12.90 -0.83
N LEU A 80 0.08 13.16 -1.42
CA LEU A 80 1.02 12.13 -1.84
C LEU A 80 1.50 11.29 -0.64
N MET A 81 1.78 11.94 0.50
CA MET A 81 2.17 11.27 1.74
C MET A 81 1.05 10.39 2.29
N ASP A 82 -0.20 10.84 2.28
CA ASP A 82 -1.35 10.04 2.68
C ASP A 82 -1.52 8.80 1.77
N ILE A 83 -1.38 8.97 0.46
CA ILE A 83 -1.39 7.84 -0.49
C ILE A 83 -0.23 6.88 -0.19
N LYS A 84 0.99 7.38 0.04
CA LYS A 84 2.16 6.59 0.38
C LYS A 84 1.92 5.74 1.62
N VAL A 85 1.43 6.32 2.72
CA VAL A 85 1.16 5.59 3.95
C VAL A 85 0.04 4.55 3.75
N LYS A 86 -1.00 4.86 2.96
CA LYS A 86 -2.03 3.88 2.58
C LYS A 86 -1.46 2.72 1.76
N CYS A 87 -0.56 2.99 0.81
CA CYS A 87 0.12 1.98 0.01
C CYS A 87 1.03 1.09 0.86
N LEU A 88 1.87 1.65 1.74
CA LEU A 88 2.73 0.89 2.67
C LEU A 88 1.89 -0.04 3.55
N ASN A 89 0.77 0.47 4.05
CA ASN A 89 -0.17 -0.31 4.86
C ASN A 89 -0.77 -1.51 4.10
N ASN A 90 -1.22 -1.29 2.87
CA ASN A 90 -1.82 -2.35 2.06
C ASN A 90 -0.76 -3.33 1.52
N LEU A 91 0.43 -2.84 1.25
CA LEU A 91 1.60 -3.66 0.89
C LEU A 91 1.95 -4.61 2.05
N ALA A 92 2.07 -4.10 3.28
CA ALA A 92 2.30 -4.92 4.47
C ALA A 92 1.19 -5.98 4.66
N ALA A 93 -0.07 -5.61 4.44
CA ALA A 93 -1.19 -6.56 4.50
C ALA A 93 -1.07 -7.70 3.47
N SER A 94 -0.67 -7.36 2.24
CA SER A 94 -0.50 -8.32 1.14
C SER A 94 0.71 -9.23 1.37
N GLN A 95 1.81 -8.67 1.87
CA GLN A 95 3.02 -9.43 2.23
C GLN A 95 2.76 -10.39 3.39
N LEU A 96 1.97 -9.97 4.40
CA LEU A 96 1.51 -10.86 5.48
C LEU A 96 0.70 -12.05 4.93
N LYS A 97 -0.17 -11.82 3.96
CA LYS A 97 -0.94 -12.89 3.29
C LYS A 97 -0.08 -13.85 2.49
N LEU A 98 1.10 -13.41 2.07
CA LEU A 98 2.10 -14.21 1.38
C LEU A 98 3.17 -14.76 2.34
N GLU A 99 3.00 -14.58 3.66
CA GLU A 99 3.94 -15.03 4.70
C GLU A 99 5.36 -14.45 4.55
N ARG A 100 5.48 -13.29 3.89
CA ARG A 100 6.76 -12.59 3.70
C ARG A 100 7.02 -11.61 4.84
N TYR A 101 7.26 -12.14 6.03
CA TYR A 101 7.29 -11.37 7.28
C TYR A 101 8.36 -10.28 7.34
N ASP A 102 9.57 -10.54 6.84
CA ASP A 102 10.66 -9.54 6.89
C ASP A 102 10.36 -8.27 6.09
N VAL A 103 9.80 -8.43 4.89
CA VAL A 103 9.42 -7.27 4.06
C VAL A 103 8.15 -6.61 4.56
N ALA A 104 7.21 -7.37 5.13
CA ALA A 104 6.03 -6.83 5.80
C ALA A 104 6.42 -5.93 6.99
N ARG A 105 7.41 -6.36 7.79
CA ARG A 105 7.98 -5.56 8.89
C ARG A 105 8.50 -4.23 8.39
N LYS A 106 9.31 -4.23 7.32
CA LYS A 106 9.86 -3.00 6.72
C LYS A 106 8.76 -2.05 6.25
N SER A 107 7.74 -2.56 5.56
CA SER A 107 6.59 -1.74 5.12
C SER A 107 5.81 -1.16 6.30
N CYS A 108 5.62 -1.92 7.40
CA CYS A 108 5.04 -1.41 8.63
C CYS A 108 5.91 -0.33 9.29
N MET A 109 7.23 -0.52 9.37
CA MET A 109 8.15 0.46 9.95
C MET A 109 8.06 1.80 9.20
N LEU A 110 8.15 1.77 7.86
CA LEU A 110 8.05 2.97 7.04
C LEU A 110 6.71 3.69 7.21
N ALA A 111 5.60 2.94 7.30
CA ALA A 111 4.29 3.55 7.54
C ALA A 111 4.22 4.26 8.91
N LEU A 112 4.85 3.67 9.93
CA LEU A 112 4.90 4.22 11.28
C LEU A 112 5.91 5.36 11.45
N GLU A 113 6.94 5.41 10.62
CA GLU A 113 7.87 6.55 10.57
C GLU A 113 7.15 7.83 10.14
N HIS A 114 6.29 7.73 9.13
CA HIS A 114 5.47 8.86 8.67
C HIS A 114 4.24 9.11 9.55
N GLN A 115 3.59 8.05 10.03
CA GLN A 115 2.40 8.15 10.89
C GLN A 115 2.54 7.23 12.12
N PRO A 116 3.20 7.68 13.20
CA PRO A 116 3.50 6.84 14.37
C PRO A 116 2.28 6.28 15.11
N ASN A 117 1.11 6.88 14.89
CA ASN A 117 -0.17 6.50 15.48
C ASN A 117 -1.12 5.85 14.46
N ASN A 118 -0.61 5.38 13.33
CA ASN A 118 -1.43 4.66 12.36
C ASN A 118 -1.84 3.29 12.91
N VAL A 119 -3.11 3.16 13.30
CA VAL A 119 -3.66 1.97 13.96
C VAL A 119 -3.48 0.70 13.13
N LYS A 120 -3.70 0.79 11.82
CA LYS A 120 -3.56 -0.36 10.91
C LYS A 120 -2.09 -0.81 10.78
N ALA A 121 -1.15 0.13 10.73
CA ALA A 121 0.27 -0.19 10.67
C ALA A 121 0.77 -0.81 11.99
N LEU A 122 0.35 -0.26 13.14
CA LEU A 122 0.67 -0.81 14.47
C LEU A 122 0.14 -2.24 14.63
N PHE A 123 -1.12 -2.46 14.25
CA PHE A 123 -1.71 -3.80 14.32
C PHE A 123 -0.98 -4.81 13.45
N ARG A 124 -0.69 -4.45 12.19
CA ARG A 124 0.05 -5.31 11.26
C ARG A 124 1.47 -5.57 11.75
N MET A 125 2.15 -4.56 12.30
CA MET A 125 3.46 -4.75 12.94
C MET A 125 3.38 -5.77 14.08
N GLY A 126 2.37 -5.64 14.95
CA GLY A 126 2.12 -6.60 16.02
C GLY A 126 1.94 -8.03 15.50
N LYS A 127 1.17 -8.20 14.42
CA LYS A 127 1.03 -9.51 13.76
C LYS A 127 2.33 -10.04 13.19
N VAL A 128 3.10 -9.21 12.49
CA VAL A 128 4.40 -9.59 11.92
C VAL A 128 5.35 -10.05 13.02
N LEU A 129 5.47 -9.29 14.11
CA LEU A 129 6.32 -9.62 15.25
C LEU A 129 5.88 -10.93 15.92
N ALA A 130 4.58 -11.17 16.05
CA ALA A 130 4.07 -12.44 16.58
C ALA A 130 4.42 -13.63 15.68
N TYR A 131 4.36 -13.49 14.35
CA TYR A 131 4.83 -14.53 13.41
C TYR A 131 6.35 -14.73 13.44
N GLN A 132 7.11 -13.76 13.95
CA GLN A 132 8.56 -13.84 14.16
C GLN A 132 8.93 -14.25 15.60
N ASP A 133 7.96 -14.72 16.40
CA ASP A 133 8.13 -15.08 17.81
C ASP A 133 8.60 -13.94 18.75
N GLU A 134 8.52 -12.68 18.29
CA GLU A 134 8.81 -11.46 19.08
C GLU A 134 7.57 -11.00 19.86
N TYR A 135 7.07 -11.88 20.74
CA TYR A 135 5.79 -11.71 21.41
C TYR A 135 5.71 -10.47 22.31
N ARG A 136 6.81 -10.08 22.96
CA ARG A 136 6.83 -8.95 23.89
C ARG A 136 6.61 -7.64 23.14
N GLU A 137 7.28 -7.46 22.02
CA GLU A 137 7.20 -6.31 21.12
C GLU A 137 5.85 -6.32 20.39
N ALA A 138 5.37 -7.50 19.98
CA ALA A 138 4.04 -7.66 19.38
C ALA A 138 2.92 -7.13 20.28
N ILE A 139 2.93 -7.53 21.56
CA ILE A 139 1.96 -7.09 22.56
C ILE A 139 2.03 -5.56 22.75
N GLN A 140 3.22 -4.96 22.73
CA GLN A 140 3.37 -3.51 22.85
C GLN A 140 2.72 -2.78 21.66
N MET A 141 2.97 -3.25 20.43
CA MET A 141 2.38 -2.66 19.22
C MET A 141 0.84 -2.79 19.23
N MET A 142 0.32 -3.97 19.59
CA MET A 142 -1.12 -4.22 19.67
C MET A 142 -1.79 -3.38 20.77
N ARG A 143 -1.16 -3.24 21.94
CA ARG A 143 -1.66 -2.35 23.01
C ARG A 143 -1.71 -0.89 22.57
N LYS A 144 -0.70 -0.42 21.81
CA LYS A 144 -0.71 0.94 21.26
C LYS A 144 -1.86 1.12 20.28
N ALA A 145 -2.08 0.15 19.38
CA ALA A 145 -3.20 0.18 18.43
C ALA A 145 -4.56 0.23 19.17
N LEU A 146 -4.75 -0.65 20.16
CA LEU A 146 -5.99 -0.72 20.96
C LEU A 146 -6.23 0.56 21.77
N LYS A 147 -5.18 1.20 22.31
CA LYS A 147 -5.32 2.48 23.03
C LYS A 147 -5.83 3.61 22.11
N LEU A 148 -5.43 3.59 20.84
CA LEU A 148 -5.82 4.61 19.87
C LEU A 148 -7.25 4.38 19.35
N GLU A 149 -7.66 3.12 19.16
CA GLU A 149 -9.04 2.77 18.80
C GLU A 149 -9.58 1.64 19.72
N PRO A 150 -10.06 1.98 20.93
CA PRO A 150 -10.50 0.98 21.92
C PRO A 150 -11.74 0.18 21.52
N SER A 151 -12.55 0.73 20.61
CA SER A 151 -13.82 0.15 20.16
C SER A 151 -13.69 -0.62 18.84
N ASN A 152 -12.49 -0.72 18.26
CA ASN A 152 -12.31 -1.38 16.98
C ASN A 152 -12.37 -2.90 17.14
N LYS A 153 -13.54 -3.48 16.79
CA LYS A 153 -13.81 -4.93 16.79
C LYS A 153 -13.03 -5.72 15.74
N VAL A 154 -12.27 -5.04 14.87
CA VAL A 154 -11.50 -5.63 13.76
C VAL A 154 -10.02 -5.83 14.13
N LEU A 155 -9.56 -5.20 15.22
CA LEU A 155 -8.29 -5.51 15.90
C LEU A 155 -8.46 -6.76 16.78
#